data_AF-A0A9X1KTL1-F1
#
_entry.id   AF-A0A9X1KTL1-F1
#
_cell.length_a   1.000
_cell.length_b   1.000
_cell.length_c   1.000
_cell.angle_alpha   90.00
_cell.angle_beta   90.00
_cell.angle_gamma   90.00
#
_symmetry.space_group_name_H-M   'P 1'
#
loop_
_entity.id
_entity.type
_entity.pdbx_description
1 polymer ?
#
loop_
_entity_poly.entity_id
_entity_poly.type
_entity_poly.pdbx_seq_one_letter_code
_entity_poly.pdbx_strand_id
1 'polypeptide(L)'
;MTGESDPGIICFSKTYEQVSTNLGDFAAIMTCSDADEACPIIPGAEVRLPVRYEDPKQYDGTPEQDQAYADTCRIIARQMFYAFSKSL
;
A
#
# COMPACT_ATOMS: atom_id res chain seq x y z
N MET A 1 25.59 20.88 3.61
CA MET A 1 24.39 20.07 3.93
C MET A 1 24.80 18.62 3.76
N THR A 2 25.29 17.99 4.82
CA THR A 2 25.66 16.58 4.82
C THR A 2 24.37 15.78 4.91
N GLY A 3 23.94 15.19 3.80
CA GLY A 3 22.80 14.27 3.78
C GLY A 3 23.19 12.99 4.50
N GLU A 4 22.80 12.86 5.76
CA GLU A 4 22.76 11.56 6.43
C GLU A 4 21.92 10.64 5.55
N SER A 5 22.53 9.52 5.14
CA SER A 5 21.84 8.47 4.41
C SER A 5 20.92 7.79 5.40
N ASP A 6 19.68 8.27 5.49
CA ASP A 6 18.61 7.63 6.24
C ASP A 6 18.57 6.17 5.80
N PRO A 7 18.80 5.19 6.71
CA PRO A 7 18.72 3.78 6.35
C PRO A 7 17.26 3.51 5.96
N GLY A 8 16.98 3.56 4.67
CA GLY A 8 15.62 3.52 4.13
C GLY A 8 14.81 2.35 4.68
N ILE A 9 13.48 2.48 4.60
CA ILE A 9 12.56 1.48 5.15
C ILE A 9 12.80 0.12 4.45
N ILE A 10 13.09 -0.92 5.23
CA ILE A 10 13.25 -2.28 4.71
C ILE A 10 11.87 -2.86 4.39
N CYS A 11 11.56 -2.97 3.10
CA CYS A 11 10.31 -3.53 2.59
C CYS A 11 10.57 -4.87 1.89
N PHE A 12 9.75 -5.87 2.20
CA PHE A 12 9.77 -7.18 1.53
C PHE A 12 8.36 -7.79 1.54
N SER A 13 8.06 -8.62 0.54
CA SER A 13 6.80 -9.33 0.44
C SER A 13 6.67 -10.41 1.52
N LYS A 14 5.56 -10.42 2.23
CA LYS A 14 5.24 -11.34 3.33
C LYS A 14 3.74 -11.47 3.47
N THR A 15 3.27 -12.62 3.96
CA THR A 15 1.86 -12.82 4.32
C THR A 15 1.56 -12.16 5.65
N TYR A 16 0.29 -11.88 5.93
CA TYR A 16 -0.13 -11.26 7.19
C TYR A 16 0.31 -12.09 8.40
N GLU A 17 0.20 -13.42 8.32
CA GLU A 17 0.56 -14.35 9.40
C GLU A 17 2.06 -14.32 9.73
N GLN A 18 2.91 -13.96 8.76
CA GLN A 18 4.35 -13.82 8.97
C GLN A 18 4.70 -12.54 9.74
N VAL A 19 3.79 -11.56 9.78
CA VAL A 19 4.01 -10.25 10.45
C VAL A 19 3.26 -10.17 11.78
N SER A 20 2.15 -10.88 11.93
CA SER A 20 1.11 -10.67 12.95
C SER A 20 1.53 -10.96 14.40
N THR A 21 2.76 -11.36 14.66
CA THR A 21 3.19 -11.72 16.03
C THR A 21 3.68 -10.53 16.86
N ASN A 22 4.01 -9.38 16.24
CA ASN A 22 4.53 -8.20 16.95
C ASN A 22 4.17 -6.86 16.28
N LEU A 23 2.93 -6.69 15.83
CA LEU A 23 2.46 -5.38 15.37
C LEU A 23 1.98 -4.59 16.59
N GLY A 24 2.62 -3.45 16.87
CA GLY A 24 2.10 -2.44 17.81
C GLY A 24 0.93 -1.68 17.17
N ASP A 25 0.82 -0.38 17.41
CA ASP A 25 -0.20 0.44 16.76
C ASP A 25 0.12 0.58 15.26
N PHE A 26 -0.79 0.17 14.39
CA PHE A 26 -0.60 0.24 12.95
C PHE A 26 -1.88 0.57 12.19
N ALA A 27 -1.71 1.18 11.01
CA ALA A 27 -2.77 1.36 10.04
C ALA A 27 -2.64 0.32 8.92
N ALA A 28 -3.77 -0.22 8.48
CA ALA A 28 -3.82 -1.14 7.36
C ALA A 28 -4.32 -0.42 6.10
N ILE A 29 -3.56 -0.52 5.02
CA ILE A 29 -3.91 0.04 3.71
C ILE A 29 -4.23 -1.12 2.77
N MET A 30 -5.47 -1.18 2.31
CA MET A 30 -5.96 -2.24 1.44
C MET A 30 -5.93 -1.76 -0.01
N THR A 31 -5.13 -2.41 -0.85
CA THR A 31 -4.76 -1.91 -2.18
C THR A 31 -5.54 -2.51 -3.34
N CYS A 32 -5.97 -3.77 -3.25
CA CYS A 32 -6.77 -4.40 -4.29
C CYS A 32 -8.22 -4.56 -3.84
N SER A 33 -9.13 -4.53 -4.83
CA SER A 33 -10.53 -4.92 -4.64
C SER A 33 -10.66 -6.28 -3.98
N ASP A 34 -9.81 -7.22 -4.37
CA ASP A 34 -9.86 -8.61 -3.90
C ASP A 34 -9.42 -8.73 -2.43
N ALA A 35 -8.39 -7.98 -2.00
CA ALA A 35 -7.97 -7.98 -0.59
C ALA A 35 -8.95 -7.19 0.29
N ASP A 36 -9.57 -6.13 -0.22
CA ASP A 36 -10.62 -5.39 0.50
C ASP A 36 -11.85 -6.28 0.76
N GLU A 37 -12.23 -7.12 -0.22
CA GLU A 37 -13.36 -8.06 -0.10
C GLU A 37 -13.01 -9.32 0.70
N ALA A 38 -11.80 -9.87 0.54
CA ALA A 38 -11.38 -11.10 1.21
C ALA A 38 -11.09 -10.90 2.71
N CYS A 39 -10.79 -9.67 3.15
CA CYS A 39 -10.44 -9.39 4.54
C CYS A 39 -11.16 -8.14 5.07
N PRO A 40 -12.42 -8.26 5.52
CA PRO A 40 -13.19 -7.14 6.05
C PRO A 40 -12.65 -6.62 7.39
N ILE A 41 -11.87 -7.43 8.12
CA ILE A 41 -11.34 -7.09 9.45
C ILE A 41 -9.87 -7.49 9.50
N ILE A 42 -8.99 -6.52 9.74
CA ILE A 42 -7.58 -6.77 10.10
C ILE A 42 -7.45 -6.54 11.60
N PRO A 43 -7.33 -7.60 12.42
CA PRO A 43 -7.25 -7.47 13.87
C PRO A 43 -6.04 -6.62 14.29
N GLY A 44 -6.26 -5.64 15.16
CA GLY A 44 -5.19 -4.77 15.69
C GLY A 44 -4.86 -3.54 14.86
N ALA A 45 -5.47 -3.35 13.67
CA ALA A 45 -5.31 -2.12 12.92
C ALA A 45 -6.17 -0.99 13.54
N GLU A 46 -5.56 0.14 13.88
CA GLU A 46 -6.27 1.32 14.39
C GLU A 46 -7.11 2.00 13.31
N VAL A 47 -6.59 2.02 12.09
CA VAL A 47 -7.22 2.63 10.93
C VAL A 47 -7.13 1.67 9.75
N ARG A 48 -8.24 1.54 9.03
CA ARG A 48 -8.33 0.79 7.78
C ARG A 48 -8.64 1.73 6.63
N LEU A 49 -7.70 1.85 5.69
CA LEU A 49 -7.83 2.73 4.52
C LEU A 49 -7.96 1.89 3.24
N PRO A 50 -9.16 1.81 2.64
CA PRO A 50 -9.33 1.17 1.35
C PRO A 50 -8.83 2.10 0.23
N VAL A 51 -7.75 1.69 -0.43
CA VAL A 51 -7.14 2.34 -1.59
C VAL A 51 -7.41 1.45 -2.80
N ARG A 52 -8.60 1.55 -3.38
CA ARG A 52 -9.02 0.67 -4.47
C ARG A 52 -8.39 1.12 -5.80
N TYR A 53 -7.64 0.22 -6.42
CA TYR A 53 -7.20 0.31 -7.80
C TYR A 53 -7.15 -1.09 -8.43
N GLU A 54 -7.23 -1.15 -9.75
CA GLU A 54 -7.01 -2.41 -10.47
C GLU A 54 -5.52 -2.75 -10.46
N ASP A 55 -5.19 -4.03 -10.21
CA ASP A 55 -3.80 -4.47 -10.23
C ASP A 55 -3.22 -4.30 -11.64
N PRO A 56 -2.17 -3.46 -11.83
CA PRO A 56 -1.58 -3.23 -13.15
C PRO A 56 -0.92 -4.49 -13.72
N LYS A 57 -0.76 -5.55 -12.91
CA LYS A 57 -0.32 -6.87 -13.33
C LYS A 57 -1.08 -7.43 -14.53
N GLN A 58 -2.36 -7.06 -14.70
CA GLN A 58 -3.14 -7.49 -15.88
C GLN A 58 -2.54 -7.02 -17.22
N TYR A 59 -1.72 -5.97 -17.21
CA TYR A 59 -1.01 -5.42 -18.36
C TYR A 59 0.41 -6.00 -18.53
N ASP A 60 0.81 -6.99 -17.71
CA ASP A 60 2.11 -7.63 -17.82
C ASP A 60 2.30 -8.20 -19.25
N GLY A 61 3.36 -7.77 -19.94
CA GLY A 61 3.70 -8.18 -21.30
C GLY A 61 2.94 -7.46 -22.42
N THR A 62 2.05 -6.51 -22.11
CA THR A 62 1.37 -5.69 -23.13
C THR A 62 2.12 -4.38 -23.42
N PRO A 63 1.87 -3.71 -24.55
CA PRO A 63 2.43 -2.38 -24.83
C PRO A 63 2.06 -1.31 -23.80
N GLU A 64 0.95 -1.51 -23.08
CA GLU A 64 0.42 -0.57 -22.09
C GLU A 64 1.03 -0.74 -20.69
N GLN A 65 1.85 -1.77 -20.46
CA GLN A 65 2.41 -2.12 -19.15
C GLN A 65 2.99 -0.89 -18.42
N ASP A 66 3.97 -0.22 -19.03
CA ASP A 66 4.67 0.90 -18.37
C ASP A 66 3.73 2.05 -17.99
N GLN A 67 2.75 2.33 -18.85
CA GLN A 67 1.76 3.37 -18.61
C GLN A 67 0.79 2.97 -17.49
N ALA A 68 0.32 1.72 -17.48
CA ALA A 68 -0.58 1.20 -16.44
C ALA A 68 0.07 1.24 -15.05
N TYR A 69 1.33 0.79 -14.94
CA TYR A 69 2.07 0.87 -13.68
C TYR A 69 2.29 2.32 -13.23
N ALA A 70 2.62 3.22 -14.15
CA ALA A 70 2.80 4.64 -13.83
C ALA A 70 1.50 5.30 -13.34
N ASP A 71 0.37 5.00 -13.97
CA ASP A 71 -0.94 5.55 -13.58
C ASP A 71 -1.41 4.99 -12.23
N THR A 72 -1.24 3.70 -11.98
CA THR A 72 -1.51 3.10 -10.67
C THR A 72 -0.65 3.74 -9.58
N CYS A 73 0.64 3.96 -9.83
CA CYS A 73 1.52 4.67 -8.89
C CYS A 73 1.01 6.08 -8.55
N ARG A 74 0.52 6.83 -9.55
CA ARG A 74 -0.04 8.18 -9.33
C ARG A 74 -1.32 8.15 -8.51
N ILE A 75 -2.17 7.15 -8.70
CA ILE A 75 -3.38 6.94 -7.90
C ILE A 75 -2.99 6.71 -6.44
N ILE A 76 -2.10 5.76 -6.17
CA ILE A 76 -1.61 5.45 -4.82
C ILE A 76 -1.02 6.70 -4.18
N ALA A 77 -0.10 7.39 -4.86
CA ALA A 77 0.56 8.59 -4.35
C ALA A 77 -0.46 9.68 -3.94
N ARG A 78 -1.49 9.91 -4.76
CA ARG A 78 -2.55 10.89 -4.47
C ARG A 78 -3.38 10.48 -3.25
N GLN A 79 -3.74 9.20 -3.14
CA GLN A 79 -4.53 8.71 -2.01
C GLN A 79 -3.73 8.76 -0.71
N MET A 80 -2.46 8.38 -0.72
CA MET A 80 -1.57 8.52 0.43
C MET A 80 -1.45 9.99 0.83
N PHE A 81 -1.16 10.88 -0.13
CA PHE A 81 -1.09 12.31 0.14
C PHE A 81 -2.36 12.83 0.81
N TYR A 82 -3.54 12.46 0.29
CA TYR A 82 -4.80 12.85 0.90
C TYR A 82 -4.98 12.29 2.31
N ALA A 83 -4.72 11.00 2.53
CA ALA A 83 -4.82 10.35 3.82
C ALA A 83 -3.94 11.03 4.88
N PHE A 84 -2.69 11.33 4.55
CA PHE A 84 -1.78 12.02 5.45
C PHE A 84 -2.07 13.53 5.59
N SER A 85 -2.76 14.16 4.62
CA SER A 85 -3.16 15.57 4.71
C SER A 85 -4.33 15.83 5.66
N LYS A 86 -5.12 14.79 6.00
CA LYS A 86 -6.30 14.88 6.86
C LYS A 86 -6.04 14.44 8.31
N SER A 87 -4.82 14.03 8.62
CA SER A 87 -4.39 13.55 9.95
C SER A 87 -3.56 14.57 10.74
N LEU A 88 -3.71 15.87 10.42
CA LEU A 88 -3.13 17.01 11.15
C LEU A 88 -4.23 17.96 11.61
#